data_AF-A0A2H0Z1T5-F1
#
_entry.id   AF-A0A2H0Z1T5-F1
#
_cell.length_a   1.000
_cell.length_b   1.000
_cell.length_c   1.000
_cell.angle_alpha   90.00
_cell.angle_beta   90.00
_cell.angle_gamma   90.00
#
_symmetry.space_group_name_H-M   'P 1'
#
loop_
_entity.id
_entity.type
_entity.pdbx_description
1 polymer ?
#
loop_
_entity_poly.entity_id
_entity_poly.type
_entity_poly.pdbx_seq_one_letter_code
_entity_poly.pdbx_strand_id
1 'polypeptide(L)'
;MKKLLIQIAFSLFIMISIFPQDNFNPVGIWQGKLNISPAVQLSIVLHIDKKDDGTLSASMDSPDQSAYGIKVDKITVTQDSLHFTVIAIAGNYSAGYNKDSLMLVGIWSQGAYSFPLNLKKTDKVEEVKRPQLPVKPYPYNDEEVVFENKIDSIKLGGSFTFPKEGNNFPAVVLITGSGWEDRDETIFNHKPFLVIADYLTKKGFAVLRFDDRGGGASTGNMTKATTLDFVKDVKAAVDYLKTRKEVNQNKIGLIGHSEGGMIAPLVASERNDIAFIILLAGPGLTGEEILIRQTELISKVGGIPDQEIEKNVKLSKSIYAELRKSKDS
;
A
#
# COMPACT_ATOMS: atom_id res chain seq x y z
N MET A 1 -6.02 -48.96 -81.68
CA MET A 1 -5.60 -49.30 -80.30
C MET A 1 -4.45 -48.39 -79.89
N LYS A 2 -4.51 -47.93 -78.63
CA LYS A 2 -3.47 -47.26 -77.82
C LYS A 2 -3.21 -45.75 -78.05
N LYS A 3 -3.72 -45.02 -77.05
CA LYS A 3 -3.43 -43.65 -76.60
C LYS A 3 -1.95 -43.51 -76.16
N LEU A 4 -1.37 -42.32 -76.31
CA LEU A 4 -0.34 -41.75 -75.43
C LEU A 4 -0.24 -40.23 -75.70
N LEU A 5 -1.08 -39.38 -75.10
CA LEU A 5 -0.82 -38.59 -73.87
C LEU A 5 0.55 -37.89 -73.84
N ILE A 6 0.54 -36.64 -74.32
CA ILE A 6 1.57 -35.62 -74.08
C ILE A 6 1.33 -35.07 -72.66
N GLN A 7 2.25 -35.31 -71.73
CA GLN A 7 2.26 -34.63 -70.44
C GLN A 7 3.09 -33.34 -70.55
N ILE A 8 2.39 -32.20 -70.50
CA ILE A 8 3.00 -30.89 -70.26
C ILE A 8 3.15 -30.75 -68.76
N ALA A 9 4.39 -30.76 -68.26
CA ALA A 9 4.68 -30.46 -66.87
C ALA A 9 4.59 -28.94 -66.64
N PHE A 10 3.51 -28.49 -65.98
CA PHE A 10 3.43 -27.14 -65.42
C PHE A 10 4.14 -27.15 -64.05
N SER A 11 5.36 -26.62 -64.00
CA SER A 11 6.06 -26.35 -62.75
C SER A 11 5.44 -25.09 -62.11
N LEU A 12 4.56 -25.28 -61.14
CA LEU A 12 4.04 -24.20 -60.29
C LEU A 12 5.13 -23.77 -59.31
N PHE A 13 5.76 -22.62 -59.55
CA PHE A 13 6.61 -21.95 -58.55
C PHE A 13 5.69 -21.29 -57.51
N ILE A 14 5.53 -21.92 -56.34
CA ILE A 14 4.90 -21.27 -55.19
C ILE A 14 5.95 -20.34 -54.57
N MET A 15 5.83 -19.04 -54.83
CA MET A 15 6.52 -18.01 -54.04
C MET A 15 5.91 -18.01 -52.64
N ILE A 16 6.62 -18.59 -51.66
CA ILE A 16 6.32 -18.38 -50.24
C ILE A 16 6.70 -16.92 -49.95
N SER A 17 5.71 -16.04 -49.91
CA SER A 17 5.87 -14.70 -49.36
C SER A 17 6.03 -14.85 -47.84
N ILE A 18 7.25 -14.70 -47.33
CA ILE A 18 7.51 -14.60 -45.89
C ILE A 18 7.03 -13.20 -45.48
N PHE A 19 5.78 -13.10 -45.04
CA PHE A 19 5.35 -11.93 -44.30
C PHE A 19 6.13 -11.91 -42.97
N PRO A 20 6.69 -10.76 -42.54
CA PRO A 20 7.25 -10.66 -41.20
C PRO A 20 6.14 -11.02 -40.20
N GLN A 21 6.35 -12.08 -39.42
CA GLN A 21 5.50 -12.31 -38.26
C GLN A 21 5.80 -11.17 -37.29
N ASP A 22 4.81 -10.31 -37.05
CA ASP A 22 4.81 -9.41 -35.91
C ASP A 22 4.78 -10.28 -34.64
N ASN A 23 5.99 -10.64 -34.21
CA ASN A 23 6.24 -11.37 -32.98
C ASN A 23 5.82 -10.50 -31.81
N PHE A 24 5.16 -11.11 -30.82
CA PHE A 24 4.82 -10.43 -29.58
C PHE A 24 6.06 -9.77 -28.97
N ASN A 25 6.05 -8.43 -28.90
CA ASN A 25 7.09 -7.65 -28.25
C ASN A 25 6.65 -7.26 -26.83
N PRO A 26 7.18 -7.93 -25.78
CA PRO A 26 6.81 -7.68 -24.40
C PRO A 26 7.41 -6.39 -23.85
N VAL A 27 8.42 -5.79 -24.51
CA VAL A 27 9.12 -4.61 -23.99
C VAL A 27 8.15 -3.43 -23.87
N GLY A 28 8.19 -2.75 -22.73
CA GLY A 28 7.36 -1.59 -22.39
C GLY A 28 6.64 -1.76 -21.05
N ILE A 29 5.66 -0.88 -20.83
CA ILE A 29 4.85 -0.84 -19.60
C ILE A 29 3.53 -1.56 -19.87
N TRP A 30 3.14 -2.41 -18.92
CA TRP A 30 1.88 -3.14 -18.93
C TRP A 30 1.14 -2.89 -17.64
N GLN A 31 -0.12 -2.47 -17.71
CA GLN A 31 -0.89 -2.10 -16.54
C GLN A 31 -2.25 -2.79 -16.51
N GLY A 32 -2.68 -3.20 -15.32
CA GLY A 32 -3.97 -3.83 -15.12
C GLY A 32 -4.44 -3.77 -13.68
N LYS A 33 -5.59 -4.42 -13.43
CA LYS A 33 -6.19 -4.53 -12.10
C LYS A 33 -6.24 -6.01 -11.70
N LEU A 34 -5.64 -6.30 -10.56
CA LEU A 34 -5.74 -7.59 -9.88
C LEU A 34 -6.95 -7.56 -8.96
N ASN A 35 -7.98 -8.34 -9.30
CA ASN A 35 -9.22 -8.40 -8.54
C ASN A 35 -9.09 -9.46 -7.44
N ILE A 36 -8.74 -9.02 -6.23
CA ILE A 36 -8.62 -9.91 -5.06
C ILE A 36 -10.00 -10.25 -4.49
N SER A 37 -10.90 -9.26 -4.47
CA SER A 37 -12.30 -9.43 -4.08
C SER A 37 -13.16 -8.34 -4.76
N PRO A 38 -14.50 -8.38 -4.65
CA PRO A 38 -15.35 -7.29 -5.14
C PRO A 38 -15.01 -5.93 -4.51
N ALA A 39 -14.44 -5.91 -3.30
CA ALA A 39 -14.10 -4.69 -2.58
C ALA A 39 -12.64 -4.25 -2.75
N VAL A 40 -11.74 -5.17 -3.14
CA VAL A 40 -10.29 -4.92 -3.20
C VAL A 40 -9.75 -5.22 -4.59
N GLN A 41 -9.33 -4.15 -5.27
CA GLN A 41 -8.65 -4.22 -6.56
C GLN A 41 -7.31 -3.52 -6.45
N LEU A 42 -6.25 -4.19 -6.88
CA LEU A 42 -4.89 -3.65 -6.84
C LEU A 42 -4.42 -3.34 -8.25
N SER A 43 -3.89 -2.13 -8.45
CA SER A 43 -3.19 -1.76 -9.68
C SER A 43 -1.88 -2.52 -9.74
N ILE A 44 -1.66 -3.23 -10.83
CA ILE A 44 -0.39 -3.89 -11.11
C ILE A 44 0.22 -3.22 -12.33
N VAL A 45 1.49 -2.85 -12.21
CA VAL A 45 2.29 -2.30 -13.30
C VAL A 45 3.48 -3.23 -13.51
N LEU A 46 3.67 -3.72 -14.72
CA LEU A 46 4.80 -4.54 -15.12
C LEU A 46 5.66 -3.74 -16.09
N HIS A 47 6.90 -3.52 -15.72
CA HIS A 47 7.93 -2.88 -16.54
C HIS A 47 8.80 -3.98 -17.13
N ILE A 48 8.95 -3.99 -18.45
CA ILE A 48 9.82 -4.93 -19.16
C ILE A 48 10.79 -4.14 -20.03
N ASP A 49 12.07 -4.27 -19.72
CA ASP A 49 13.16 -3.67 -20.46
C ASP A 49 13.99 -4.74 -21.16
N LYS A 50 14.67 -4.33 -22.23
CA LYS A 50 15.65 -5.16 -22.92
C LYS A 50 17.04 -4.62 -22.63
N LYS A 51 17.92 -5.50 -22.13
CA LYS A 51 19.33 -5.18 -21.87
C LYS A 51 20.15 -5.21 -23.16
N ASP A 52 21.35 -4.65 -23.09
CA ASP A 52 22.32 -4.59 -24.20
C ASP A 52 22.69 -5.98 -24.74
N ASP A 53 22.73 -6.98 -23.86
CA ASP A 53 23.00 -8.39 -24.22
C ASP A 53 21.79 -9.10 -24.88
N GLY A 54 20.69 -8.37 -25.07
CA GLY A 54 19.46 -8.86 -25.68
C GLY A 54 18.52 -9.60 -24.73
N THR A 55 18.92 -9.83 -23.47
CA THR A 55 18.06 -10.44 -22.44
C THR A 55 17.03 -9.44 -21.90
N LEU A 56 15.94 -9.96 -21.34
CA LEU A 56 14.92 -9.12 -20.70
C LEU A 56 15.21 -8.93 -19.21
N SER A 57 14.95 -7.73 -18.72
CA SER A 57 14.75 -7.44 -17.30
C SER A 57 13.31 -7.01 -17.07
N ALA A 58 12.77 -7.31 -15.91
CA ALA A 58 11.46 -6.82 -15.55
C ALA A 58 11.35 -6.49 -14.06
N SER A 59 10.45 -5.57 -13.75
CA SER A 59 10.02 -5.24 -12.40
C SER A 59 8.52 -5.03 -12.36
N MET A 60 7.94 -5.19 -11.18
CA MET A 60 6.52 -5.03 -10.93
C MET A 60 6.29 -3.97 -9.85
N ASP A 61 5.27 -3.15 -10.03
CA ASP A 61 4.76 -2.27 -8.99
C ASP A 61 3.35 -2.69 -8.59
N SER A 62 3.04 -2.50 -7.31
CA SER A 62 1.68 -2.45 -6.77
C SER A 62 1.50 -1.09 -6.11
N PRO A 63 1.20 -0.02 -6.90
CA PRO A 63 1.15 1.34 -6.38
C PRO A 63 0.16 1.51 -5.24
N ASP A 64 -0.97 0.80 -5.27
CA ASP A 64 -1.98 0.84 -4.20
C ASP A 64 -1.46 0.26 -2.87
N GLN A 65 -0.32 -0.41 -2.87
CA GLN A 65 0.36 -0.90 -1.66
C GLN A 65 1.68 -0.17 -1.40
N SER A 66 1.94 0.94 -2.09
CA SER A 66 3.20 1.68 -2.03
C SER A 66 4.45 0.82 -2.32
N ALA A 67 4.27 -0.27 -3.08
CA ALA A 67 5.35 -1.20 -3.42
C ALA A 67 5.78 -0.99 -4.87
N TYR A 68 7.04 -0.59 -5.06
CA TYR A 68 7.59 -0.24 -6.37
C TYR A 68 8.90 -0.99 -6.63
N GLY A 69 9.19 -1.28 -7.90
CA GLY A 69 10.44 -1.90 -8.32
C GLY A 69 10.60 -3.34 -7.84
N ILE A 70 9.52 -4.07 -7.58
CA ILE A 70 9.56 -5.47 -7.14
C ILE A 70 10.20 -6.28 -8.27
N LYS A 71 11.36 -6.86 -8.00
CA LYS A 71 12.12 -7.60 -9.01
C LYS A 71 11.33 -8.78 -9.54
N VAL A 72 11.25 -8.91 -10.86
CA VAL A 72 10.83 -10.14 -11.53
C VAL A 72 12.05 -11.05 -11.68
N ASP A 73 12.04 -12.18 -10.99
CA ASP A 73 13.20 -13.09 -10.92
C ASP A 73 13.37 -13.94 -12.17
N LYS A 74 12.26 -14.30 -12.82
CA LYS A 74 12.26 -15.07 -14.07
C LYS A 74 11.18 -14.54 -15.00
N ILE A 75 11.52 -14.37 -16.27
CA ILE A 75 10.60 -13.99 -17.34
C ILE A 75 10.84 -14.90 -18.54
N THR A 76 9.77 -15.48 -19.07
CA THR A 76 9.78 -16.36 -20.25
C THR A 76 8.75 -15.85 -21.24
N VAL A 77 9.15 -15.71 -22.49
CA VAL A 77 8.31 -15.16 -23.57
C VAL A 77 8.28 -16.16 -24.72
N THR A 78 7.09 -16.51 -25.18
CA THR A 78 6.88 -17.30 -26.41
C THR A 78 6.33 -16.38 -27.51
N GLN A 79 5.93 -16.95 -28.66
CA GLN A 79 5.34 -16.18 -29.76
C GLN A 79 4.06 -15.45 -29.38
N ASP A 80 3.30 -15.98 -28.41
CA ASP A 80 1.96 -15.52 -28.04
C ASP A 80 1.71 -15.51 -26.53
N SER A 81 2.72 -15.77 -25.69
CA SER A 81 2.52 -15.90 -24.25
C SER A 81 3.65 -15.27 -23.44
N LEU A 82 3.31 -14.85 -22.22
CA LEU A 82 4.24 -14.32 -21.23
C LEU A 82 4.06 -15.06 -19.91
N HIS A 83 5.17 -15.50 -19.33
CA HIS A 83 5.21 -16.04 -17.97
C HIS A 83 6.27 -15.33 -17.16
N PHE A 84 5.97 -15.00 -15.91
CA PHE A 84 6.97 -14.49 -15.00
C PHE A 84 6.76 -14.90 -13.54
N THR A 85 7.85 -14.88 -12.77
CA THR A 85 7.88 -15.28 -11.36
C THR A 85 8.52 -14.18 -10.52
N VAL A 86 7.92 -13.90 -9.36
CA VAL A 86 8.42 -13.00 -8.32
C VAL A 86 8.60 -13.80 -7.04
N ILE A 87 9.84 -14.21 -6.75
CA ILE A 87 10.15 -15.13 -5.65
C ILE A 87 9.84 -14.49 -4.31
N ALA A 88 10.17 -13.20 -4.14
CA ALA A 88 10.03 -12.47 -2.89
C ALA A 88 8.61 -12.49 -2.30
N ILE A 89 7.59 -12.66 -3.16
CA ILE A 89 6.18 -12.70 -2.74
C ILE A 89 5.49 -14.01 -3.12
N ALA A 90 6.25 -15.03 -3.53
CA ALA A 90 5.73 -16.30 -4.05
C ALA A 90 4.68 -16.13 -5.17
N GLY A 91 4.88 -15.12 -6.03
CA GLY A 91 3.97 -14.74 -7.10
C GLY A 91 4.36 -15.33 -8.46
N ASN A 92 3.37 -15.77 -9.22
CA ASN A 92 3.55 -16.22 -10.60
C ASN A 92 2.46 -15.63 -11.50
N TYR A 93 2.82 -15.33 -12.74
CA TYR A 93 1.90 -14.86 -13.76
C TYR A 93 2.02 -15.72 -15.01
N SER A 94 0.89 -16.02 -15.63
CA SER A 94 0.81 -16.71 -16.92
C SER A 94 -0.27 -16.07 -17.77
N ALA A 95 0.07 -15.62 -18.97
CA ALA A 95 -0.86 -14.94 -19.86
C ALA A 95 -0.62 -15.27 -21.33
N GLY A 96 -1.72 -15.32 -22.09
CA GLY A 96 -1.70 -15.25 -23.54
C GLY A 96 -1.81 -13.79 -24.01
N TYR A 97 -1.08 -13.45 -25.05
CA TYR A 97 -1.15 -12.16 -25.72
C TYR A 97 -2.26 -12.16 -26.76
N ASN A 98 -3.27 -11.34 -26.54
CA ASN A 98 -4.33 -11.06 -27.50
C ASN A 98 -3.89 -9.87 -28.39
N LYS A 99 -3.60 -10.18 -29.66
CA LYS A 99 -3.14 -9.20 -30.66
C LYS A 99 -4.21 -8.14 -31.01
N ASP A 100 -5.48 -8.52 -31.01
CA ASP A 100 -6.58 -7.61 -31.39
C ASP A 100 -6.82 -6.54 -30.31
N SER A 101 -6.73 -6.93 -29.04
CA SER A 101 -6.93 -6.01 -27.91
C SER A 101 -5.64 -5.40 -27.36
N LEU A 102 -4.47 -5.84 -27.85
CA LEU A 102 -3.15 -5.49 -27.30
C LEU A 102 -3.04 -5.74 -25.79
N MET A 103 -3.56 -6.88 -25.33
CA MET A 103 -3.61 -7.24 -23.90
C MET A 103 -2.92 -8.57 -23.65
N LEU A 104 -2.26 -8.67 -22.50
CA LEU A 104 -1.97 -9.94 -21.85
C LEU A 104 -3.20 -10.34 -21.04
N VAL A 105 -3.81 -11.47 -21.41
CA VAL A 105 -4.97 -12.04 -20.71
C VAL A 105 -4.48 -13.23 -19.93
N GLY A 106 -4.50 -13.13 -18.60
CA GLY A 106 -3.77 -14.07 -17.77
C GLY A 106 -4.29 -14.26 -16.35
N ILE A 107 -3.61 -15.15 -15.65
CA ILE A 107 -3.85 -15.49 -14.25
C ILE A 107 -2.60 -15.15 -13.44
N TRP A 108 -2.81 -14.41 -12.37
CA TRP A 108 -1.85 -14.26 -11.28
C TRP A 108 -2.11 -15.32 -10.22
N SER A 109 -1.08 -16.00 -9.75
CA SER A 109 -1.16 -16.94 -8.63
C SER A 109 -0.16 -16.57 -7.54
N GLN A 110 -0.60 -16.68 -6.29
CA GLN A 110 0.20 -16.36 -5.12
C GLN A 110 -0.19 -17.26 -3.95
N GLY A 111 0.73 -18.13 -3.53
CA GLY A 111 0.40 -19.19 -2.56
C GLY A 111 -0.72 -20.10 -3.08
N ALA A 112 -1.77 -20.28 -2.29
CA ALA A 112 -2.95 -21.09 -2.67
C ALA A 112 -3.99 -20.33 -3.52
N TYR A 113 -3.78 -19.02 -3.75
CA TYR A 113 -4.76 -18.17 -4.42
C TYR A 113 -4.41 -17.95 -5.89
N SER A 114 -5.44 -17.77 -6.71
CA SER A 114 -5.31 -17.43 -8.14
C SER A 114 -6.39 -16.44 -8.53
N PHE A 115 -6.00 -15.41 -9.27
CA PHE A 115 -6.85 -14.29 -9.64
C PHE A 115 -6.65 -13.93 -11.12
N PRO A 116 -7.72 -13.57 -11.84
CA PRO A 116 -7.58 -12.98 -13.17
C PRO A 116 -6.78 -11.67 -13.10
N LEU A 117 -5.81 -11.54 -14.00
CA LEU A 117 -5.03 -10.32 -14.18
C LEU A 117 -4.79 -10.09 -15.67
N ASN A 118 -5.54 -9.15 -16.23
CA ASN A 118 -5.34 -8.71 -17.60
C ASN A 118 -4.50 -7.44 -17.59
N LEU A 119 -3.43 -7.41 -18.37
CA LEU A 119 -2.54 -6.26 -18.48
C LEU A 119 -2.63 -5.69 -19.89
N LYS A 120 -2.87 -4.39 -19.98
CA LYS A 120 -2.87 -3.63 -21.24
C LYS A 120 -1.55 -2.89 -21.39
N LYS A 121 -1.00 -2.86 -22.61
CA LYS A 121 0.21 -2.08 -22.89
C LYS A 121 -0.09 -0.58 -22.80
N THR A 122 0.80 0.19 -22.17
CA THR A 122 0.69 1.64 -22.02
C THR A 122 2.03 2.31 -22.30
N ASP A 123 2.00 3.59 -22.71
CA ASP A 123 3.23 4.39 -22.89
C ASP A 123 3.75 4.97 -21.57
N LYS A 124 2.86 5.07 -20.57
CA LYS A 124 3.15 5.57 -19.23
C LYS A 124 2.20 4.94 -18.22
N VAL A 125 2.65 4.88 -16.96
CA VAL A 125 1.79 4.45 -15.86
C VAL A 125 0.64 5.44 -15.72
N GLU A 126 -0.61 4.94 -15.73
CA GLU A 126 -1.77 5.76 -15.43
C GLU A 126 -1.74 6.17 -13.96
N GLU A 127 -1.65 7.48 -13.73
CA GLU A 127 -1.71 8.04 -12.39
C GLU A 127 -3.13 8.04 -11.85
N VAL A 128 -3.28 7.59 -10.61
CA VAL A 128 -4.56 7.65 -9.93
C VAL A 128 -4.85 9.09 -9.52
N LYS A 129 -5.90 9.69 -10.10
CA LYS A 129 -6.32 11.04 -9.74
C LYS A 129 -6.81 11.09 -8.29
N ARG A 130 -6.22 11.99 -7.50
CA ARG A 130 -6.57 12.25 -6.10
C ARG A 130 -6.86 13.75 -5.90
N PRO A 131 -7.99 14.26 -6.42
CA PRO A 131 -8.30 15.70 -6.39
C PRO A 131 -8.42 16.29 -4.98
N GLN A 132 -8.65 15.43 -3.97
CA GLN A 132 -8.70 15.83 -2.58
C GLN A 132 -7.33 16.13 -1.96
N LEU A 133 -6.22 15.73 -2.60
CA LEU A 133 -4.89 16.01 -2.07
C LEU A 133 -4.58 17.50 -2.22
N PRO A 134 -4.17 18.18 -1.14
CA PRO A 134 -3.78 19.57 -1.22
C PRO A 134 -2.53 19.71 -2.09
N VAL A 135 -2.46 20.79 -2.87
CA VAL A 135 -1.35 21.08 -3.79
C VAL A 135 -0.61 22.33 -3.31
N LYS A 136 0.72 22.30 -3.32
CA LYS A 136 1.56 23.45 -2.96
C LYS A 136 1.50 24.56 -4.05
N PRO A 137 1.71 25.84 -3.68
CA PRO A 137 1.93 26.33 -2.32
C PRO A 137 0.64 26.32 -1.49
N TYR A 138 0.75 25.88 -0.24
CA TYR A 138 -0.38 25.89 0.68
C TYR A 138 -0.70 27.31 1.16
N PRO A 139 -1.96 27.63 1.49
CA PRO A 139 -2.36 28.93 2.02
C PRO A 139 -2.02 29.10 3.52
N TYR A 140 -1.13 28.27 4.05
CA TYR A 140 -0.72 28.22 5.45
C TYR A 140 0.78 27.89 5.55
N ASN A 141 1.34 27.93 6.76
CA ASN A 141 2.73 27.55 6.98
C ASN A 141 2.86 26.03 7.10
N ASP A 142 3.93 25.48 6.52
CA ASP A 142 4.24 24.06 6.44
C ASP A 142 5.73 23.89 6.72
N GLU A 143 6.05 23.23 7.83
CA GLU A 143 7.42 23.01 8.29
C GLU A 143 7.72 21.52 8.38
N GLU A 144 8.85 21.10 7.81
CA GLU A 144 9.46 19.83 8.13
C GLU A 144 10.13 19.92 9.51
N VAL A 145 9.81 18.97 10.39
CA VAL A 145 10.23 18.99 11.78
C VAL A 145 10.83 17.66 12.19
N VAL A 146 11.76 17.72 13.15
CA VAL A 146 12.27 16.54 13.84
C VAL A 146 12.26 16.82 15.33
N PHE A 147 11.71 15.91 16.12
CA PHE A 147 11.68 16.00 17.58
C PHE A 147 12.14 14.69 18.21
N GLU A 148 12.50 14.72 19.49
CA GLU A 148 13.12 13.60 20.17
C GLU A 148 12.15 12.96 21.16
N ASN A 149 11.96 11.64 21.03
CA ASN A 149 11.50 10.82 22.15
C ASN A 149 12.72 10.47 23.01
N LYS A 150 12.88 11.23 24.10
CA LYS A 150 14.03 11.11 25.01
C LYS A 150 14.06 9.81 25.80
N ILE A 151 12.91 9.16 25.99
CA ILE A 151 12.81 7.91 26.76
C ILE A 151 13.55 6.80 26.02
N ASP A 152 13.31 6.70 24.71
CA ASP A 152 13.89 5.67 23.87
C ASP A 152 15.11 6.18 23.06
N SER A 153 15.48 7.46 23.23
CA SER A 153 16.56 8.13 22.50
C SER A 153 16.43 8.04 20.98
N ILE A 154 15.20 8.21 20.48
CA ILE A 154 14.90 8.22 19.04
C ILE A 154 14.45 9.59 18.57
N LYS A 155 14.76 9.90 17.32
CA LYS A 155 14.27 11.07 16.59
C LYS A 155 13.07 10.70 15.74
N LEU A 156 12.02 11.50 15.79
CA LEU A 156 10.79 11.36 15.04
C LEU A 156 10.67 12.52 14.05
N GLY A 157 10.56 12.19 12.76
CA GLY A 157 10.40 13.15 11.68
C GLY A 157 8.93 13.38 11.36
N GLY A 158 8.57 14.61 11.00
CA GLY A 158 7.17 14.95 10.73
C GLY A 158 6.98 16.27 10.00
N SER A 159 5.72 16.64 9.81
CA SER A 159 5.32 17.94 9.28
C SER A 159 4.43 18.66 10.29
N PHE A 160 4.76 19.93 10.54
CA PHE A 160 3.99 20.84 11.38
C PHE A 160 3.37 21.93 10.52
N THR A 161 2.03 21.93 10.42
CA THR A 161 1.27 22.93 9.67
C THR A 161 0.50 23.83 10.61
N PHE A 162 0.44 25.14 10.31
CA PHE A 162 -0.29 26.11 11.13
C PHE A 162 -0.73 27.31 10.29
N PRO A 163 -1.79 28.04 10.70
CA PRO A 163 -2.32 29.17 9.94
C PRO A 163 -1.25 30.21 9.58
N LYS A 164 -1.44 30.90 8.45
CA LYS A 164 -0.44 31.81 7.90
C LYS A 164 -0.07 32.94 8.86
N GLU A 165 -1.07 33.47 9.55
CA GLU A 165 -0.98 34.61 10.45
C GLU A 165 -1.61 34.28 11.80
N GLY A 166 -1.10 34.91 12.85
CA GLY A 166 -1.54 34.69 14.23
C GLY A 166 -0.60 33.79 15.02
N ASN A 167 -0.99 33.51 16.26
CA ASN A 167 -0.34 32.57 17.17
C ASN A 167 -1.38 32.03 18.15
N ASN A 168 -0.93 31.26 19.14
CA ASN A 168 -1.79 30.70 20.18
C ASN A 168 -2.94 29.85 19.61
N PHE A 169 -2.65 29.07 18.57
CA PHE A 169 -3.61 28.19 17.92
C PHE A 169 -3.90 26.96 18.79
N PRO A 170 -5.15 26.45 18.83
CA PRO A 170 -5.37 25.09 19.28
C PRO A 170 -4.59 24.14 18.37
N ALA A 171 -4.02 23.08 18.95
CA ALA A 171 -3.17 22.16 18.23
C ALA A 171 -3.68 20.73 18.33
N VAL A 172 -3.42 19.92 17.30
CA VAL A 172 -3.69 18.49 17.34
C VAL A 172 -2.50 17.68 16.85
N VAL A 173 -2.30 16.52 17.45
CA VAL A 173 -1.42 15.46 16.93
C VAL A 173 -2.31 14.44 16.22
N LEU A 174 -2.02 14.13 14.96
CA LEU A 174 -2.64 12.99 14.28
C LEU A 174 -1.82 11.73 14.54
N ILE A 175 -2.50 10.66 14.96
CA ILE A 175 -1.89 9.39 15.38
C ILE A 175 -2.40 8.29 14.44
N THR A 176 -1.46 7.72 13.69
CA THR A 176 -1.64 6.69 12.67
C THR A 176 -2.24 5.41 13.25
N GLY A 177 -2.80 4.59 12.37
CA GLY A 177 -3.22 3.23 12.66
C GLY A 177 -2.08 2.23 12.83
N SER A 178 -2.45 0.94 12.87
CA SER A 178 -1.50 -0.15 12.96
C SER A 178 -0.77 -0.36 11.64
N GLY A 179 0.55 -0.53 11.69
CA GLY A 179 1.37 -0.77 10.50
C GLY A 179 2.72 -0.11 10.62
N TRP A 180 3.35 0.11 9.47
CA TRP A 180 4.53 0.97 9.36
C TRP A 180 4.14 2.17 8.52
N GLU A 181 3.47 3.13 9.15
CA GLU A 181 2.80 4.21 8.42
C GLU A 181 3.71 5.45 8.29
N ASP A 182 3.52 6.17 7.18
CA ASP A 182 4.05 7.52 7.04
C ASP A 182 3.13 8.54 7.73
N ARG A 183 3.60 9.78 7.90
CA ARG A 183 2.82 10.88 8.49
C ARG A 183 1.51 11.21 7.76
N ASP A 184 1.31 10.70 6.55
CA ASP A 184 0.13 10.93 5.73
C ASP A 184 -0.93 9.81 5.90
N GLU A 185 -0.56 8.74 6.62
CA GLU A 185 -1.32 7.48 6.75
C GLU A 185 -1.66 6.91 5.37
N THR A 186 -0.64 6.75 4.53
CA THR A 186 -0.82 6.38 3.13
C THR A 186 -1.39 4.97 2.95
N ILE A 187 -2.69 4.86 2.63
CA ILE A 187 -3.40 3.59 2.40
C ILE A 187 -4.05 3.61 1.02
N PHE A 188 -3.75 2.66 0.13
CA PHE A 188 -4.32 2.59 -1.23
C PHE A 188 -4.18 3.88 -2.04
N ASN A 189 -3.02 4.53 -1.97
CA ASN A 189 -2.76 5.86 -2.56
C ASN A 189 -3.66 6.98 -2.01
N HIS A 190 -4.35 6.78 -0.88
CA HIS A 190 -5.03 7.83 -0.13
C HIS A 190 -4.11 8.33 0.97
N LYS A 191 -4.10 9.65 1.19
CA LYS A 191 -3.33 10.32 2.25
C LYS A 191 -4.29 11.03 3.21
N PRO A 192 -5.11 10.29 3.96
CA PRO A 192 -6.19 10.85 4.77
C PRO A 192 -5.67 11.90 5.76
N PHE A 193 -4.51 11.70 6.38
CA PHE A 193 -3.98 12.67 7.34
C PHE A 193 -3.50 13.95 6.68
N LEU A 194 -3.01 13.90 5.44
CA LEU A 194 -2.70 15.11 4.68
C LEU A 194 -3.96 15.93 4.39
N VAL A 195 -5.05 15.28 4.00
CA VAL A 195 -6.34 15.94 3.74
C VAL A 195 -6.94 16.53 5.01
N ILE A 196 -6.90 15.77 6.12
CA ILE A 196 -7.39 16.24 7.42
C ILE A 196 -6.56 17.42 7.92
N ALA A 197 -5.23 17.35 7.83
CA ALA A 197 -4.35 18.44 8.24
C ALA A 197 -4.59 19.72 7.42
N ASP A 198 -4.70 19.61 6.09
CA ASP A 198 -5.02 20.76 5.24
C ASP A 198 -6.33 21.44 5.66
N TYR A 199 -7.38 20.64 5.88
CA TYR A 199 -8.67 21.16 6.31
C TYR A 199 -8.58 21.83 7.69
N LEU A 200 -8.00 21.16 8.68
CA LEU A 200 -7.90 21.67 10.05
C LEU A 200 -7.02 22.92 10.13
N THR A 201 -5.91 22.96 9.41
CA THR A 201 -5.03 24.13 9.35
C THR A 201 -5.74 25.33 8.71
N LYS A 202 -6.50 25.13 7.62
CA LYS A 202 -7.37 26.18 7.04
C LYS A 202 -8.47 26.64 8.00
N LYS A 203 -8.82 25.84 9.02
CA LYS A 203 -9.80 26.16 10.06
C LYS A 203 -9.19 26.69 11.36
N GLY A 204 -7.90 27.01 11.38
CA GLY A 204 -7.27 27.70 12.51
C GLY A 204 -6.56 26.79 13.51
N PHE A 205 -6.34 25.52 13.18
CA PHE A 205 -5.58 24.59 14.02
C PHE A 205 -4.12 24.50 13.58
N ALA A 206 -3.22 24.42 14.56
CA ALA A 206 -1.90 23.86 14.32
C ALA A 206 -2.00 22.32 14.29
N VAL A 207 -1.35 21.66 13.36
CA VAL A 207 -1.46 20.21 13.18
C VAL A 207 -0.05 19.62 13.07
N LEU A 208 0.23 18.65 13.93
CA LEU A 208 1.44 17.84 13.85
C LEU A 208 1.09 16.45 13.34
N ARG A 209 1.82 16.02 12.32
CA ARG A 209 1.82 14.66 11.80
C ARG A 209 3.26 14.17 11.76
N PHE A 210 3.51 12.93 12.09
CA PHE A 210 4.87 12.40 12.14
C PHE A 210 4.90 10.97 11.63
N ASP A 211 6.05 10.56 11.09
CA ASP A 211 6.27 9.20 10.61
C ASP A 211 6.45 8.28 11.81
N ASP A 212 5.89 7.08 11.75
CA ASP A 212 6.06 6.09 12.81
C ASP A 212 7.55 5.80 13.05
N ARG A 213 7.92 5.41 14.28
CA ARG A 213 9.31 5.07 14.62
C ARG A 213 9.91 4.07 13.62
N GLY A 214 11.12 4.37 13.16
CA GLY A 214 11.81 3.60 12.14
C GLY A 214 11.27 3.75 10.72
N GLY A 215 10.25 4.59 10.47
CA GLY A 215 9.70 4.90 9.16
C GLY A 215 9.98 6.33 8.69
N GLY A 216 9.95 6.54 7.38
CA GLY A 216 10.15 7.87 6.79
C GLY A 216 11.43 8.56 7.30
N ALA A 217 11.27 9.75 7.89
CA ALA A 217 12.36 10.51 8.49
C ALA A 217 12.60 10.18 9.99
N SER A 218 11.83 9.26 10.56
CA SER A 218 11.98 8.78 11.93
C SER A 218 13.03 7.67 12.06
N THR A 219 13.84 7.77 13.11
CA THR A 219 14.76 6.71 13.54
C THR A 219 14.06 5.69 14.44
N GLY A 220 14.76 4.64 14.84
CA GLY A 220 14.22 3.58 15.71
C GLY A 220 13.97 2.28 14.97
N ASN A 221 13.32 1.32 15.64
CA ASN A 221 13.03 0.01 15.07
C ASN A 221 11.56 -0.37 15.31
N MET A 222 10.77 -0.36 14.23
CA MET A 222 9.36 -0.74 14.26
C MET A 222 9.15 -2.21 14.65
N THR A 223 10.01 -3.12 14.19
CA THR A 223 9.79 -4.58 14.36
C THR A 223 9.83 -5.06 15.81
N LYS A 224 10.32 -4.23 16.73
CA LYS A 224 10.34 -4.46 18.18
C LYS A 224 9.37 -3.57 18.95
N ALA A 225 8.65 -2.69 18.27
CA ALA A 225 7.77 -1.73 18.89
C ALA A 225 6.46 -2.37 19.32
N THR A 226 5.94 -1.89 20.44
CA THR A 226 4.61 -2.20 20.97
C THR A 226 3.71 -0.97 20.93
N THR A 227 2.41 -1.13 21.16
CA THR A 227 1.49 0.01 21.31
C THR A 227 1.95 0.99 22.41
N LEU A 228 2.56 0.49 23.49
CA LEU A 228 3.11 1.33 24.56
C LEU A 228 4.35 2.14 24.13
N ASP A 229 5.08 1.63 23.14
CA ASP A 229 6.16 2.38 22.52
C ASP A 229 5.63 3.57 21.72
N PHE A 230 4.57 3.37 20.94
CA PHE A 230 3.91 4.47 20.21
C PHE A 230 3.24 5.47 21.16
N VAL A 231 2.74 5.03 22.33
CA VAL A 231 2.30 5.96 23.40
C VAL A 231 3.43 6.90 23.82
N LYS A 232 4.66 6.41 23.99
CA LYS A 232 5.83 7.26 24.32
C LYS A 232 6.13 8.26 23.19
N ASP A 233 6.01 7.84 21.94
CA ASP A 233 6.22 8.72 20.78
C ASP A 233 5.20 9.85 20.71
N VAL A 234 3.91 9.53 20.90
CA VAL A 234 2.85 10.55 20.93
C VAL A 234 3.03 11.52 22.10
N LYS A 235 3.49 11.05 23.26
CA LYS A 235 3.84 11.94 24.38
C LYS A 235 4.96 12.90 23.99
N ALA A 236 6.00 12.42 23.31
CA ALA A 236 7.07 13.28 22.80
C ALA A 236 6.56 14.29 21.76
N ALA A 237 5.60 13.91 20.91
CA ALA A 237 4.95 14.81 19.96
C ALA A 237 4.17 15.93 20.66
N VAL A 238 3.45 15.62 21.74
CA VAL A 238 2.77 16.62 22.59
C VAL A 238 3.79 17.55 23.26
N ASP A 239 4.88 17.02 23.81
CA ASP A 239 5.94 17.82 24.44
C ASP A 239 6.60 18.75 23.42
N TYR A 240 6.83 18.27 22.21
CA TYR A 240 7.31 19.09 21.11
C TYR A 240 6.36 20.25 20.81
N LEU A 241 5.05 19.99 20.64
CA LEU A 241 4.05 21.04 20.42
C LEU A 241 4.05 22.09 21.53
N LYS A 242 4.30 21.69 22.78
CA LYS A 242 4.41 22.64 23.90
C LYS A 242 5.61 23.58 23.77
N THR A 243 6.66 23.22 23.04
CA THR A 243 7.80 24.13 22.79
C THR A 243 7.52 25.18 21.70
N ARG A 244 6.44 24.99 20.92
CA ARG A 244 6.11 25.85 19.78
C ARG A 244 5.41 27.12 20.24
N LYS A 245 5.94 28.29 19.84
CA LYS A 245 5.33 29.61 20.14
C LYS A 245 3.99 29.82 19.44
N GLU A 246 3.74 29.08 18.37
CA GLU A 246 2.49 29.14 17.60
C GLU A 246 1.33 28.47 18.34
N VAL A 247 1.62 27.58 19.31
CA VAL A 247 0.65 26.67 19.92
C VAL A 247 0.13 27.23 21.25
N ASN A 248 -1.19 27.16 21.44
CA ASN A 248 -1.79 27.29 22.75
C ASN A 248 -1.57 26.01 23.54
N GLN A 249 -0.65 26.05 24.49
CA GLN A 249 -0.25 24.89 25.30
C GLN A 249 -1.39 24.29 26.13
N ASN A 250 -2.48 25.02 26.35
CA ASN A 250 -3.66 24.55 27.08
C ASN A 250 -4.77 24.00 26.15
N LYS A 251 -4.54 23.96 24.84
CA LYS A 251 -5.51 23.51 23.83
C LYS A 251 -4.88 22.53 22.85
N ILE A 252 -4.19 21.52 23.38
CA ILE A 252 -3.62 20.42 22.60
C ILE A 252 -4.56 19.21 22.68
N GLY A 253 -5.00 18.72 21.53
CA GLY A 253 -5.82 17.50 21.42
C GLY A 253 -5.13 16.40 20.62
N LEU A 254 -5.72 15.21 20.65
CA LEU A 254 -5.24 14.04 19.90
C LEU A 254 -6.31 13.55 18.94
N ILE A 255 -5.94 13.19 17.71
CA ILE A 255 -6.84 12.54 16.75
C ILE A 255 -6.18 11.22 16.35
N GLY A 256 -6.78 10.10 16.75
CA GLY A 256 -6.21 8.78 16.50
C GLY A 256 -7.08 7.95 15.56
N HIS A 257 -6.47 7.35 14.53
CA HIS A 257 -7.14 6.41 13.62
C HIS A 257 -6.76 4.96 13.94
N SER A 258 -7.70 4.01 13.86
CA SER A 258 -7.43 2.58 14.08
C SER A 258 -6.67 2.33 15.41
N GLU A 259 -5.45 1.80 15.40
CA GLU A 259 -4.60 1.66 16.61
C GLU A 259 -4.33 3.01 17.30
N GLY A 260 -4.18 4.10 16.56
CA GLY A 260 -4.14 5.45 17.09
C GLY A 260 -5.37 5.79 17.94
N GLY A 261 -6.53 5.19 17.64
CA GLY A 261 -7.74 5.28 18.45
C GLY A 261 -7.66 4.57 19.81
N MET A 262 -6.70 3.65 19.99
CA MET A 262 -6.32 3.07 21.28
C MET A 262 -5.19 3.88 21.95
N ILE A 263 -4.22 4.38 21.17
CA ILE A 263 -3.09 5.16 21.69
C ILE A 263 -3.55 6.50 22.28
N ALA A 264 -4.46 7.21 21.61
CA ALA A 264 -4.97 8.50 22.08
C ALA A 264 -5.54 8.47 23.51
N PRO A 265 -6.46 7.56 23.88
CA PRO A 265 -6.97 7.46 25.25
C PRO A 265 -5.90 6.99 26.25
N LEU A 266 -4.96 6.13 25.86
CA LEU A 266 -3.83 5.74 26.74
C LEU A 266 -2.98 6.96 27.10
N VAL A 267 -2.58 7.76 26.10
CA VAL A 267 -1.84 9.01 26.33
C VAL A 267 -2.63 9.97 27.22
N ALA A 268 -3.92 10.18 26.92
CA ALA A 268 -4.77 11.08 27.69
C ALA A 268 -5.03 10.60 29.12
N SER A 269 -4.99 9.29 29.38
CA SER A 269 -5.12 8.74 30.74
C SER A 269 -3.88 8.98 31.60
N GLU A 270 -2.72 9.18 30.96
CA GLU A 270 -1.42 9.38 31.63
C GLU A 270 -0.97 10.85 31.62
N ARG A 271 -1.78 11.75 31.05
CA ARG A 271 -1.47 13.19 30.88
C ARG A 271 -2.68 14.05 31.20
N ASN A 272 -2.52 15.00 32.11
CA ASN A 272 -3.58 15.94 32.49
C ASN A 272 -3.64 17.20 31.60
N ASP A 273 -2.77 17.30 30.61
CA ASP A 273 -2.60 18.45 29.72
C ASP A 273 -3.12 18.21 28.29
N ILE A 274 -3.90 17.15 28.10
CA ILE A 274 -4.63 16.85 26.86
C ILE A 274 -6.05 17.42 26.97
N ALA A 275 -6.41 18.34 26.08
CA ALA A 275 -7.68 19.06 26.12
C ALA A 275 -8.87 18.24 25.59
N PHE A 276 -8.63 17.38 24.59
CA PHE A 276 -9.64 16.50 24.00
C PHE A 276 -8.99 15.37 23.19
N ILE A 277 -9.77 14.32 22.91
CA ILE A 277 -9.40 13.24 21.98
C ILE A 277 -10.52 13.02 20.95
N ILE A 278 -10.15 12.64 19.73
CA ILE A 278 -11.07 12.22 18.64
C ILE A 278 -10.61 10.85 18.16
N LEU A 279 -11.51 9.87 18.16
CA LEU A 279 -11.21 8.49 17.78
C LEU A 279 -11.86 8.18 16.43
N LEU A 280 -11.06 7.91 15.41
CA LEU A 280 -11.49 7.60 14.05
C LEU A 280 -11.35 6.08 13.83
N ALA A 281 -12.46 5.36 13.70
CA ALA A 281 -12.45 3.90 13.51
C ALA A 281 -11.58 3.15 14.56
N GLY A 282 -11.51 3.68 15.79
CA GLY A 282 -10.74 3.09 16.88
C GLY A 282 -11.38 1.78 17.39
N PRO A 283 -10.57 0.86 17.95
CA PRO A 283 -11.06 -0.40 18.49
C PRO A 283 -11.94 -0.17 19.73
N GLY A 284 -13.16 -0.73 19.70
CA GLY A 284 -14.09 -0.76 20.85
C GLY A 284 -14.20 -2.14 21.51
N LEU A 285 -13.43 -3.11 21.04
CA LEU A 285 -13.35 -4.50 21.53
C LEU A 285 -11.90 -4.85 21.83
N THR A 286 -11.67 -5.99 22.49
CA THR A 286 -10.31 -6.48 22.72
C THR A 286 -9.60 -6.81 21.40
N GLY A 287 -8.27 -6.72 21.36
CA GLY A 287 -7.49 -7.05 20.17
C GLY A 287 -7.78 -8.46 19.63
N GLU A 288 -7.96 -9.44 20.54
CA GLU A 288 -8.35 -10.81 20.18
C GLU A 288 -9.69 -10.86 19.42
N GLU A 289 -10.72 -10.22 19.95
CA GLU A 289 -12.06 -10.20 19.32
C GLU A 289 -12.02 -9.50 17.97
N ILE A 290 -11.25 -8.41 17.85
CA ILE A 290 -11.10 -7.67 16.60
C ILE A 290 -10.41 -8.53 15.55
N LEU A 291 -9.28 -9.17 15.89
CA LEU A 291 -8.53 -10.01 14.95
C LEU A 291 -9.36 -11.19 14.47
N ILE A 292 -10.11 -11.84 15.37
CA ILE A 292 -11.03 -12.93 15.00
C ILE A 292 -12.11 -12.42 14.05
N ARG A 293 -12.78 -11.32 14.41
CA ARG A 293 -13.90 -10.79 13.62
C ARG A 293 -13.46 -10.27 12.25
N GLN A 294 -12.31 -9.60 12.18
CA GLN A 294 -11.73 -9.15 10.91
C GLN A 294 -11.37 -10.35 10.03
N THR A 295 -10.71 -11.37 10.59
CA THR A 295 -10.35 -12.59 9.86
C THR A 295 -11.58 -13.28 9.28
N GLU A 296 -12.63 -13.41 10.09
CA GLU A 296 -13.90 -14.00 9.66
C GLU A 296 -14.55 -13.20 8.51
N LEU A 297 -14.70 -11.89 8.69
CA LEU A 297 -15.37 -11.02 7.70
C LEU A 297 -14.58 -10.95 6.38
N ILE A 298 -13.26 -10.81 6.45
CA ILE A 298 -12.39 -10.79 5.27
C ILE A 298 -12.47 -12.14 4.54
N SER A 299 -12.45 -13.25 5.27
CA SER A 299 -12.55 -14.59 4.66
C SER A 299 -13.90 -14.82 3.98
N LYS A 300 -15.01 -14.37 4.61
CA LYS A 300 -16.36 -14.45 4.00
C LYS A 300 -16.43 -13.64 2.71
N VAL A 301 -15.94 -12.40 2.71
CA VAL A 301 -15.90 -11.55 1.51
C VAL A 301 -14.97 -12.11 0.44
N GLY A 302 -13.90 -12.80 0.85
CA GLY A 302 -12.98 -13.51 -0.04
C GLY A 302 -13.52 -14.82 -0.63
N GLY A 303 -14.76 -15.22 -0.28
CA GLY A 303 -15.39 -16.43 -0.80
C GLY A 303 -14.85 -17.74 -0.20
N ILE A 304 -14.19 -17.67 0.96
CA ILE A 304 -13.73 -18.87 1.68
C ILE A 304 -14.96 -19.61 2.23
N PRO A 305 -15.06 -20.95 2.07
CA PRO A 305 -16.19 -21.71 2.61
C PRO A 305 -16.31 -21.58 4.12
N ASP A 306 -17.54 -21.45 4.63
CA ASP A 306 -17.81 -21.25 6.07
C ASP A 306 -17.12 -22.30 6.97
N GLN A 307 -17.04 -23.55 6.52
CA GLN A 307 -16.39 -24.63 7.27
C GLN A 307 -14.88 -24.38 7.50
N GLU A 308 -14.18 -23.81 6.51
CA GLU A 308 -12.76 -23.45 6.66
C GLU A 308 -12.60 -22.19 7.53
N ILE A 309 -13.54 -21.25 7.42
CA ILE A 309 -13.57 -20.06 8.29
C ILE A 309 -13.74 -20.48 9.76
N GLU A 310 -14.70 -21.36 10.05
CA GLU A 310 -14.94 -21.87 11.41
C GLU A 310 -13.71 -22.59 11.97
N LYS A 311 -13.04 -23.40 11.15
CA LYS A 311 -11.80 -24.08 11.54
C LYS A 311 -10.68 -23.09 11.87
N ASN A 312 -10.49 -22.07 11.04
CA ASN A 312 -9.50 -21.02 11.26
C ASN A 312 -9.82 -20.19 12.51
N VAL A 313 -11.07 -19.78 12.70
CA VAL A 313 -11.53 -19.05 13.89
C VAL A 313 -11.30 -19.89 15.15
N LYS A 314 -11.59 -21.20 15.12
CA LYS A 314 -11.35 -22.10 16.24
C LYS A 314 -9.86 -22.20 16.57
N LEU A 315 -9.01 -22.36 15.54
CA LEU A 315 -7.57 -22.39 15.70
C LEU A 315 -7.03 -21.09 16.30
N SER A 316 -7.42 -19.93 15.77
CA SER A 316 -7.02 -18.62 16.28
C SER A 316 -7.42 -18.44 17.75
N LYS A 317 -8.66 -18.79 18.12
CA LYS A 317 -9.11 -18.77 19.52
C LYS A 317 -8.23 -19.65 20.43
N SER A 318 -7.86 -20.84 19.98
CA SER A 318 -6.95 -21.71 20.73
C SER A 318 -5.55 -21.12 20.87
N ILE A 319 -5.00 -20.51 19.82
CA ILE A 319 -3.70 -19.83 19.86
C ILE A 319 -3.74 -18.66 20.85
N TYR A 320 -4.74 -17.79 20.76
CA TYR A 320 -4.86 -16.63 21.66
C TYR A 320 -5.11 -17.04 23.11
N ALA A 321 -5.86 -18.11 23.35
CA ALA A 321 -6.04 -18.66 24.70
C ALA A 321 -4.73 -19.18 25.32
N GLU A 322 -3.82 -19.72 24.51
CA GLU A 322 -2.51 -20.17 24.98
C GLU A 322 -1.54 -19.00 25.20
N LEU A 323 -1.53 -18.01 24.30
CA LEU A 323 -0.72 -16.80 24.45
C LEU A 323 -1.03 -16.05 25.75
N ARG A 324 -2.30 -15.99 26.17
CA ARG A 324 -2.73 -15.39 27.45
C ARG A 324 -2.18 -16.08 28.70
N LYS A 325 -1.72 -17.33 28.59
CA LYS A 325 -1.09 -18.05 29.72
C LYS A 325 0.41 -17.80 29.79
N SER A 326 0.99 -17.26 28.72
CA SER A 326 2.41 -16.94 28.70
C SER A 326 2.69 -15.79 29.66
N LYS A 327 3.89 -15.78 30.26
CA LYS A 327 4.28 -14.72 31.22
C LYS A 327 4.79 -13.44 30.55
N ASP A 328 4.89 -13.46 29.21
CA ASP A 328 5.34 -12.33 28.38
C ASP A 328 4.15 -11.59 27.72
N SER A 329 2.91 -11.92 28.09
CA SER A 329 1.68 -11.24 27.63
C SER A 329 1.21 -10.17 28.60
#